data_AF-A0A8D8LJX0-F1
#
_entry.id   AF-A0A8D8LJX0-F1
#
_cell.length_a   1.000
_cell.length_b   1.000
_cell.length_c   1.000
_cell.angle_alpha   90.00
_cell.angle_beta   90.00
_cell.angle_gamma   90.00
#
_symmetry.space_group_name_H-M   'P 1'
#
loop_
_entity.id
_entity.type
_entity.pdbx_description
1 polymer ?
#
loop_
_entity_poly.entity_id
_entity_poly.type
_entity_poly.pdbx_seq_one_letter_code
_entity_poly.pdbx_strand_id
1 'polypeptide(L)'
;MSKLSNDIDGINHWNSLIDSGIVPQQRDTILVAFNSELNDEALIHREWKLVKVNTSKTMSFAHIHYKRTPYDGSTYDTDKIVNSKTNLILGKYQNSDYFTLTTDLIDQLRSKAKIDCVERTPVETNCMDKYCLYNIIQDPCEYKNEANEHPEIIEQLKTLLDRYKREKQDVTAQIVSFEEMANPIYWHGYWSPWKETDVHLWVNEAILVLAGTLVLLIYISYVVYKKIL
;
A
#
# COMPACT_ATOMS: atom_id res chain seq x y z
N MET A 1 4.35 -15.54 14.51
CA MET A 1 4.76 -15.22 13.12
C MET A 1 5.94 -16.10 12.76
N SER A 2 5.86 -16.91 11.70
CA SER A 2 7.07 -17.49 11.12
C SER A 2 7.73 -16.40 10.28
N LYS A 3 8.94 -15.98 10.65
CA LYS A 3 9.76 -15.12 9.80
C LYS A 3 9.91 -15.80 8.44
N LEU A 4 9.87 -15.03 7.35
CA LEU A 4 10.29 -15.55 6.05
C LEU A 4 11.77 -15.98 6.14
N SER A 5 12.30 -16.63 5.10
CA SER A 5 13.73 -16.94 5.02
C SER A 5 14.56 -15.73 5.46
N ASN A 6 15.72 -15.93 6.09
CA ASN A 6 16.57 -14.83 6.58
C ASN A 6 16.98 -13.84 5.49
N ASP A 7 16.84 -14.22 4.22
CA ASP A 7 17.17 -13.41 3.04
C ASP A 7 15.97 -12.59 2.51
N ILE A 8 14.77 -12.76 3.10
CA ILE A 8 13.54 -12.11 2.67
C ILE A 8 12.97 -11.32 3.86
N ASP A 9 12.90 -10.00 3.70
CA ASP A 9 12.20 -9.14 4.66
C ASP A 9 10.69 -9.34 4.56
N GLY A 10 10.00 -9.27 5.70
CA GLY A 10 8.55 -9.42 5.79
C GLY A 10 8.08 -10.59 6.65
N ILE A 11 6.76 -10.66 6.77
CA ILE A 11 6.06 -11.59 7.67
C ILE A 11 5.12 -12.46 6.83
N ASN A 12 5.20 -13.78 7.01
CA ASN A 12 4.26 -14.69 6.36
C ASN A 12 2.86 -14.55 6.98
N HIS A 13 1.90 -14.05 6.20
CA HIS A 13 0.49 -13.92 6.58
C HIS A 13 -0.42 -15.00 6.02
N TRP A 14 0.11 -15.96 5.24
CA TRP A 14 -0.69 -16.96 4.52
C TRP A 14 -1.61 -17.74 5.46
N ASN A 15 -1.09 -18.18 6.62
CA ASN A 15 -1.88 -18.93 7.61
C ASN A 15 -3.09 -18.12 8.13
N SER A 16 -2.95 -16.79 8.28
CA SER A 16 -4.05 -15.93 8.70
C SER A 16 -5.13 -15.74 7.62
N LEU A 17 -4.81 -16.02 6.35
CA LEU A 17 -5.75 -15.88 5.23
C LEU A 17 -6.49 -17.18 4.94
N ILE A 18 -5.87 -18.34 5.21
CA ILE A 18 -6.46 -19.66 4.95
C ILE A 18 -7.20 -20.24 6.15
N ASP A 19 -6.78 -19.91 7.38
CA ASP A 19 -7.42 -20.44 8.59
C ASP A 19 -8.60 -19.55 8.98
N SER A 20 -9.82 -20.10 8.86
CA SER A 20 -11.10 -19.44 9.13
C SER A 20 -11.42 -19.23 10.62
N GLY A 21 -10.41 -18.91 11.44
CA GLY A 21 -10.60 -18.47 12.83
C GLY A 21 -9.98 -19.36 13.92
N ILE A 22 -9.16 -20.36 13.58
CA ILE A 22 -8.46 -21.19 14.59
C ILE A 22 -7.18 -20.50 15.11
N VAL A 23 -6.56 -19.67 14.28
CA VAL A 23 -5.40 -18.87 14.67
C VAL A 23 -5.88 -17.48 15.13
N PRO A 24 -5.48 -16.99 16.32
CA PRO A 24 -5.80 -15.63 16.75
C PRO A 24 -5.46 -14.63 15.64
N GLN A 25 -6.35 -13.68 15.36
CA GLN A 25 -6.09 -12.61 14.40
C GLN A 25 -4.72 -11.99 14.73
N GLN A 26 -3.73 -12.21 13.87
CA GLN A 26 -2.34 -11.87 14.18
C GLN A 26 -2.10 -10.34 14.20
N ARG A 27 -3.02 -9.57 13.62
CA ARG A 27 -2.96 -8.11 13.59
C ARG A 27 -4.31 -7.55 14.03
N ASP A 28 -4.36 -7.05 15.25
CA ASP A 28 -5.49 -6.31 15.81
C ASP A 28 -5.25 -4.79 15.84
N THR A 29 -4.07 -4.35 15.38
CA THR A 29 -3.62 -2.97 15.44
C THR A 29 -3.05 -2.52 14.09
N ILE A 30 -3.45 -1.34 13.65
CA ILE A 30 -2.97 -0.69 12.42
C ILE A 30 -2.56 0.74 12.77
N LEU A 31 -1.27 1.05 12.60
CA LEU A 31 -0.79 2.43 12.61
C LEU A 31 -1.15 3.06 11.26
N VAL A 32 -2.17 3.91 11.25
CA VAL A 32 -2.71 4.51 10.02
C VAL A 32 -1.86 5.68 9.58
N ALA A 33 -1.55 6.58 10.50
CA ALA A 33 -0.74 7.75 10.23
C ALA A 33 0.10 8.12 11.45
N PHE A 34 1.34 8.52 11.18
CA PHE A 34 2.19 9.16 12.18
C PHE A 34 3.13 10.15 11.48
N ASN A 35 2.79 11.43 11.58
CA ASN A 35 3.58 12.52 11.03
C ASN A 35 3.78 13.61 12.09
N SER A 36 4.99 13.65 12.65
CA SER A 36 5.38 14.63 13.67
C SER A 36 5.41 16.06 13.16
N GLU A 37 5.72 16.29 11.88
CA GLU A 37 5.75 17.63 11.29
C GLU A 37 4.34 18.19 11.07
N LEU A 38 3.39 17.32 10.70
CA LEU A 38 2.00 17.68 10.52
C LEU A 38 1.21 17.66 11.85
N ASN A 39 1.76 17.04 12.91
CA ASN A 39 1.05 16.73 14.16
C ASN A 39 -0.20 15.86 13.88
N ASP A 40 -0.01 14.88 12.99
CA ASP A 40 -1.04 13.95 12.57
C ASP A 40 -0.76 12.56 13.10
N GLU A 41 -1.73 12.00 13.79
CA GLU A 41 -1.64 10.69 14.43
C GLU A 41 -2.96 9.95 14.24
N ALA A 42 -2.88 8.72 13.74
CA ALA A 42 -4.04 7.86 13.64
C ALA A 42 -3.65 6.40 13.89
N LEU A 43 -4.41 5.74 14.76
CA LEU A 43 -4.22 4.35 15.16
C LEU A 43 -5.58 3.66 15.19
N ILE A 44 -5.67 2.48 14.59
CA ILE A 44 -6.80 1.58 14.76
C ILE A 44 -6.35 0.43 15.66
N HIS A 45 -7.08 0.15 16.72
CA HIS A 45 -6.93 -1.04 17.53
C HIS A 45 -8.31 -1.68 17.70
N ARG A 46 -8.49 -2.86 17.08
CA ARG A 46 -9.77 -3.57 17.01
C ARG A 46 -10.87 -2.67 16.43
N GLU A 47 -11.95 -2.46 17.16
CA GLU A 47 -13.07 -1.61 16.78
C GLU A 47 -12.82 -0.11 16.98
N TRP A 48 -11.72 0.29 17.62
CA TRP A 48 -11.48 1.68 17.99
C TRP A 48 -10.46 2.35 17.08
N LYS A 49 -10.80 3.53 16.58
CA LYS A 49 -9.91 4.42 15.83
C LYS A 49 -9.66 5.70 16.62
N LEU A 50 -8.40 5.93 16.97
CA LEU A 50 -7.91 7.16 17.57
C LEU A 50 -7.38 8.08 16.47
N VAL A 51 -7.79 9.34 16.46
CA VAL A 51 -7.36 10.34 15.46
C VAL A 51 -6.98 11.65 16.14
N LYS A 52 -5.84 12.21 15.74
CA LYS A 52 -5.47 13.60 15.95
C LYS A 52 -4.97 14.16 14.63
N VAL A 53 -5.58 15.24 14.16
CA VAL A 53 -5.29 15.81 12.83
C VAL A 53 -5.21 17.31 12.88
N ASN A 54 -4.19 17.87 12.23
CA ASN A 54 -4.15 19.28 11.92
C ASN A 54 -4.82 19.57 10.58
N THR A 55 -6.12 19.89 10.60
CA THR A 55 -6.92 20.19 9.39
C THR A 55 -6.51 21.47 8.66
N SER A 56 -5.66 22.32 9.26
CA SER A 56 -5.10 23.50 8.58
C SER A 56 -4.03 23.15 7.53
N LYS A 57 -3.55 21.89 7.51
CA LYS A 57 -2.54 21.41 6.56
C LYS A 57 -3.19 20.52 5.49
N THR A 58 -2.87 20.77 4.22
CA THR A 58 -3.51 20.17 3.05
C THR A 58 -3.18 18.70 2.79
N MET A 59 -2.39 18.03 3.63
CA MET A 59 -1.80 16.72 3.34
C MET A 59 -1.87 15.71 4.51
N SER A 60 -2.93 15.78 5.32
CA SER A 60 -3.14 14.87 6.45
C SER A 60 -3.77 13.51 6.09
N PHE A 61 -2.96 12.46 5.95
CA PHE A 61 -3.49 11.10 5.76
C PHE A 61 -4.27 10.55 6.97
N ALA A 62 -4.25 11.23 8.12
CA ALA A 62 -4.96 10.83 9.33
C ALA A 62 -6.47 11.06 9.26
N HIS A 63 -6.92 12.07 8.50
CA HIS A 63 -8.33 12.48 8.43
C HIS A 63 -8.84 12.72 7.00
N ILE A 64 -7.96 12.85 6.00
CA ILE A 64 -8.42 13.09 4.64
C ILE A 64 -9.19 11.84 4.18
N HIS A 65 -10.52 11.95 4.24
CA HIS A 65 -11.39 11.32 3.26
C HIS A 65 -10.92 11.88 1.93
N TYR A 66 -10.01 11.18 1.26
CA TYR A 66 -9.89 11.36 -0.17
C TYR A 66 -11.24 10.90 -0.67
N LYS A 67 -12.17 11.86 -0.82
CA LYS A 67 -13.37 11.64 -1.60
C LYS A 67 -12.82 10.98 -2.84
N ARG A 68 -13.23 9.74 -3.09
CA ARG A 68 -13.17 9.21 -4.44
C ARG A 68 -13.73 10.36 -5.26
N THR A 69 -12.89 10.96 -6.11
CA THR A 69 -13.37 11.93 -7.10
C THR A 69 -14.67 11.34 -7.61
N PRO A 70 -15.79 12.11 -7.61
CA PRO A 70 -17.08 11.60 -8.03
C PRO A 70 -16.81 10.77 -9.25
N TYR A 71 -17.01 9.46 -9.08
CA TYR A 71 -16.68 8.50 -10.10
C TYR A 71 -17.34 9.05 -11.36
N ASP A 72 -16.58 9.22 -12.43
CA ASP A 72 -16.90 9.97 -13.66
C ASP A 72 -18.14 9.43 -14.43
N GLY A 73 -18.98 8.65 -13.77
CA GLY A 73 -20.09 7.93 -14.35
C GLY A 73 -19.66 6.66 -15.06
N SER A 74 -18.35 6.34 -15.15
CA SER A 74 -17.94 5.04 -15.71
C SER A 74 -18.48 3.95 -14.78
N THR A 75 -19.41 3.14 -15.25
CA THR A 75 -19.91 2.01 -14.45
C THR A 75 -18.79 0.97 -14.31
N TYR A 76 -18.66 0.35 -13.14
CA TYR A 76 -17.76 -0.79 -12.99
C TYR A 76 -18.27 -1.91 -13.88
N ASP A 77 -17.59 -2.13 -15.01
CA ASP A 77 -18.04 -3.04 -16.06
C ASP A 77 -17.74 -4.49 -15.65
N THR A 78 -18.72 -5.09 -14.98
CA THR A 78 -18.65 -6.48 -14.50
C THR A 78 -18.52 -7.46 -15.65
N ASP A 79 -19.11 -7.16 -16.81
CA ASP A 79 -19.03 -8.00 -18.00
C ASP A 79 -17.59 -8.10 -18.52
N LYS A 80 -16.84 -6.99 -18.54
CA LYS A 80 -15.42 -7.02 -18.91
C LYS A 80 -14.58 -7.87 -17.96
N ILE A 81 -14.95 -7.96 -16.68
CA ILE A 81 -14.22 -8.74 -15.68
C ILE A 81 -14.52 -10.23 -15.85
N VAL A 82 -15.80 -10.58 -15.97
CA VAL A 82 -16.25 -11.96 -16.21
C VAL A 82 -15.67 -12.49 -17.52
N ASN A 83 -15.63 -11.67 -18.58
CA ASN A 83 -15.08 -12.04 -19.88
C ASN A 83 -13.56 -11.77 -20.00
N SER A 84 -12.89 -11.36 -18.92
CA SER A 84 -11.46 -11.11 -18.96
C SER A 84 -10.68 -12.39 -19.23
N LYS A 85 -9.53 -12.28 -19.91
CA LYS A 85 -8.62 -13.41 -20.13
C LYS A 85 -8.24 -14.09 -18.82
N THR A 86 -8.05 -13.30 -17.75
CA THR A 86 -7.75 -13.80 -16.41
C THR A 86 -8.85 -14.69 -15.88
N ASN A 87 -10.10 -14.22 -15.87
CA ASN A 87 -11.24 -15.01 -15.38
C ASN A 87 -11.46 -16.28 -16.22
N LEU A 88 -11.35 -16.17 -17.55
CA LEU A 88 -11.48 -17.32 -18.45
C LEU A 88 -10.38 -18.37 -18.25
N ILE A 89 -9.17 -17.97 -17.85
CA ILE A 89 -8.09 -18.91 -17.52
C ILE A 89 -8.34 -19.53 -16.15
N LEU A 90 -8.64 -18.73 -15.12
CA LEU A 90 -8.88 -19.21 -13.76
C LEU A 90 -10.09 -20.16 -13.71
N GLY A 91 -11.14 -19.88 -14.48
CA GLY A 91 -12.32 -20.73 -14.61
C GLY A 91 -12.02 -22.16 -15.09
N LYS A 92 -10.92 -22.36 -15.84
CA LYS A 92 -10.51 -23.71 -16.29
C LYS A 92 -9.95 -24.58 -15.17
N TYR A 93 -9.52 -23.96 -14.07
CA TYR A 93 -8.96 -24.64 -12.90
C TYR A 93 -9.96 -24.77 -11.76
N GLN A 94 -11.22 -24.34 -11.95
CA GLN A 94 -12.31 -24.51 -11.00
C GLN A 94 -12.83 -25.95 -11.05
N ASN A 95 -12.11 -26.87 -10.39
CA ASN A 95 -12.45 -28.30 -10.30
C ASN A 95 -13.34 -28.66 -9.10
N SER A 96 -13.92 -27.69 -8.41
CA SER A 96 -14.86 -27.93 -7.31
C SER A 96 -15.80 -26.75 -7.18
N ASP A 97 -16.84 -26.90 -6.36
CA ASP A 97 -17.91 -25.94 -6.01
C ASP A 97 -17.46 -24.51 -5.59
N TYR A 98 -16.18 -24.18 -5.72
CA TYR A 98 -15.59 -22.87 -5.56
C TYR A 98 -15.80 -21.99 -6.81
N PHE A 99 -17.00 -21.39 -6.83
CA PHE A 99 -17.25 -20.00 -7.22
C PHE A 99 -16.97 -19.62 -8.67
N THR A 100 -17.85 -20.01 -9.60
CA THR A 100 -17.94 -19.35 -10.91
C THR A 100 -18.20 -17.86 -10.70
N LEU A 101 -17.26 -17.01 -11.16
CA LEU A 101 -17.41 -15.56 -11.05
C LEU A 101 -18.50 -15.08 -12.00
N THR A 102 -19.62 -14.60 -11.45
CA THR A 102 -20.72 -13.99 -12.21
C THR A 102 -20.80 -12.49 -11.91
N THR A 103 -21.51 -11.75 -12.76
CA THR A 103 -21.80 -10.33 -12.56
C THR A 103 -22.54 -10.09 -11.24
N ASP A 104 -23.59 -10.86 -10.97
CA ASP A 104 -24.38 -10.80 -9.74
C ASP A 104 -23.52 -10.97 -8.50
N LEU A 105 -22.55 -11.87 -8.59
CA LEU A 105 -21.68 -12.20 -7.49
C LEU A 105 -20.65 -11.10 -7.22
N ILE A 106 -20.12 -10.51 -8.29
CA ILE A 106 -19.29 -9.31 -8.20
C ILE A 106 -20.10 -8.18 -7.55
N ASP A 107 -21.34 -7.94 -8.00
CA ASP A 107 -22.18 -6.88 -7.46
C ASP A 107 -22.54 -7.10 -5.99
N GLN A 108 -22.88 -8.34 -5.62
CA GLN A 108 -23.13 -8.71 -4.23
C GLN A 108 -21.90 -8.48 -3.35
N LEU A 109 -20.71 -8.93 -3.77
CA LEU A 109 -19.49 -8.74 -3.01
C LEU A 109 -19.14 -7.25 -2.88
N ARG A 110 -19.27 -6.48 -3.96
CA ARG A 110 -19.00 -5.04 -3.96
C ARG A 110 -20.00 -4.28 -3.09
N SER A 111 -21.28 -4.65 -3.14
CA SER A 111 -22.30 -4.07 -2.27
C SER A 111 -22.02 -4.36 -0.80
N LYS A 112 -21.59 -5.59 -0.46
CA LYS A 112 -21.20 -5.95 0.92
C LYS A 112 -19.94 -5.22 1.39
N ALA A 113 -19.04 -4.88 0.48
CA ALA A 113 -17.82 -4.13 0.78
C ALA A 113 -18.00 -2.60 0.74
N LYS A 114 -19.18 -2.11 0.36
CA LYS A 114 -19.48 -0.68 0.28
C LYS A 114 -20.05 -0.20 1.61
N ILE A 115 -19.39 0.78 2.21
CA ILE A 115 -19.97 1.62 3.26
C ILE A 115 -20.54 2.87 2.58
N ASP A 116 -21.81 3.18 2.83
CA ASP A 116 -22.50 4.33 2.26
C ASP A 116 -22.71 5.41 3.32
N CYS A 117 -21.73 6.30 3.43
CA CYS A 117 -21.81 7.45 4.32
C CYS A 117 -22.51 8.60 3.60
N VAL A 118 -23.73 8.94 4.03
CA VAL A 118 -24.44 10.13 3.54
C VAL A 118 -23.63 11.37 3.94
N GLU A 119 -23.49 12.35 3.05
CA GLU A 119 -22.91 13.65 3.43
C GLU A 119 -23.80 14.28 4.51
N ARG A 120 -23.35 14.14 5.76
CA ARG A 120 -23.79 14.96 6.87
C ARG A 120 -22.67 15.98 7.08
N THR A 121 -23.03 17.23 7.35
CA THR A 121 -22.07 18.17 7.94
C THR A 121 -21.44 17.44 9.14
N PRO A 122 -20.13 17.18 9.13
CA PRO A 122 -19.47 16.58 10.29
C PRO A 122 -19.86 17.44 11.49
N VAL A 123 -20.33 16.82 12.56
CA VAL A 123 -20.42 17.55 13.83
C VAL A 123 -18.99 18.03 14.08
N GLU A 124 -18.78 19.36 14.07
CA GLU A 124 -17.45 19.95 14.22
C GLU A 124 -16.82 19.38 15.49
N THR A 125 -15.95 18.41 15.28
CA THR A 125 -15.24 17.76 16.36
C THR A 125 -13.81 18.23 16.21
N ASN A 126 -13.36 19.07 17.13
CA ASN A 126 -11.97 19.51 17.17
C ASN A 126 -11.06 18.31 17.50
N CYS A 127 -10.58 17.65 16.46
CA CYS A 127 -9.58 16.57 16.53
C CYS A 127 -8.14 17.10 16.40
N MET A 128 -7.93 18.42 16.48
CA MET A 128 -6.61 19.05 16.35
C MET A 128 -5.94 19.20 17.70
N ASP A 129 -6.66 19.79 18.67
CA ASP A 129 -6.14 20.02 20.02
C ASP A 129 -6.25 18.77 20.90
N LYS A 130 -7.27 17.95 20.65
CA LYS A 130 -7.57 16.72 21.40
C LYS A 130 -7.70 15.54 20.44
N TYR A 131 -7.52 14.35 20.98
CA TYR A 131 -7.83 13.14 20.23
C TYR A 131 -9.34 12.96 20.09
N CYS A 132 -9.75 12.50 18.92
CA CYS A 132 -11.05 11.94 18.66
C CYS A 132 -10.99 10.42 18.68
N LEU A 133 -12.09 9.79 19.07
CA LEU A 133 -12.24 8.35 19.15
C LEU A 133 -13.51 7.92 18.45
N TYR A 134 -13.40 6.92 17.59
CA TYR A 134 -14.54 6.37 16.85
C TYR A 134 -14.58 4.86 16.99
N ASN A 135 -15.79 4.32 17.18
CA ASN A 135 -16.02 2.88 17.07
C ASN A 135 -16.33 2.52 15.61
N ILE A 136 -15.33 2.12 14.83
CA ILE A 136 -15.48 1.93 13.37
C ILE A 136 -16.32 0.70 12.98
N ILE A 137 -16.68 -0.15 13.94
CA ILE A 137 -17.60 -1.28 13.71
C ILE A 137 -19.05 -0.82 13.85
N GLN A 138 -19.35 0.04 14.83
CA GLN A 138 -20.70 0.58 15.06
C GLN A 138 -20.98 1.84 14.24
N ASP A 139 -19.94 2.65 14.01
CA ASP A 139 -19.96 3.91 13.28
C ASP A 139 -18.80 3.96 12.27
N PRO A 140 -18.90 3.22 11.15
CA PRO A 140 -17.86 3.19 10.13
C PRO A 140 -17.67 4.53 9.40
N CYS A 141 -18.59 5.47 9.57
CA CYS A 141 -18.56 6.79 8.96
C CYS A 141 -17.98 7.88 9.89
N GLU A 142 -17.59 7.51 11.12
CA GLU A 142 -16.93 8.40 12.08
C GLU A 142 -17.75 9.67 12.38
N TYR A 143 -19.07 9.54 12.51
CA TYR A 143 -19.98 10.65 12.79
C TYR A 143 -20.00 11.07 14.25
N LYS A 144 -19.73 10.14 15.18
CA LYS A 144 -19.82 10.38 16.62
C LYS A 144 -18.45 10.20 17.27
N ASN A 145 -17.87 11.30 17.71
CA ASN A 145 -16.69 11.25 18.57
C ASN A 145 -17.08 10.77 19.98
N GLU A 146 -16.48 9.68 20.42
CA GLU A 146 -16.73 9.04 21.73
C GLU A 146 -15.57 9.24 22.73
N ALA A 147 -14.68 10.20 22.47
CA ALA A 147 -13.48 10.42 23.28
C ALA A 147 -13.78 10.83 24.73
N ASN A 148 -14.87 11.54 24.98
CA ASN A 148 -15.24 11.98 26.34
C ASN A 148 -15.93 10.86 27.12
N GLU A 149 -16.59 9.94 26.42
CA GLU A 149 -17.31 8.79 26.97
C GLU A 149 -16.35 7.65 27.33
N HIS A 150 -15.21 7.54 26.65
CA HIS A 150 -14.25 6.44 26.80
C HIS A 150 -12.80 6.90 27.02
N PRO A 151 -12.50 7.70 28.07
CA PRO A 151 -11.15 8.18 28.35
C PRO A 151 -10.14 7.05 28.60
N GLU A 152 -10.57 5.91 29.13
CA GLU A 152 -9.74 4.73 29.34
C GLU A 152 -9.26 4.12 28.01
N ILE A 153 -10.10 4.16 26.97
CA ILE A 153 -9.75 3.65 25.63
C ILE A 153 -8.76 4.60 24.96
N ILE A 154 -8.95 5.91 25.11
CA ILE A 154 -7.98 6.92 24.67
C ILE A 154 -6.58 6.62 25.23
N GLU A 155 -6.45 6.42 26.55
CA GLU A 155 -5.14 6.17 27.17
C GLU A 155 -4.52 4.84 26.72
N GLN A 156 -5.33 3.80 26.51
CA GLN A 156 -4.85 2.53 25.95
C GLN A 156 -4.28 2.72 24.53
N LEU A 157 -5.02 3.38 23.64
CA LEU A 157 -4.57 3.61 22.26
C LEU A 157 -3.38 4.57 22.20
N LYS A 158 -3.31 5.59 23.07
CA LYS A 158 -2.13 6.45 23.23
C LYS A 158 -0.91 5.65 23.67
N THR A 159 -1.07 4.73 24.62
CA THR A 159 0.04 3.86 25.08
C THR A 159 0.57 2.99 23.95
N LEU A 160 -0.31 2.44 23.11
CA LEU A 160 0.06 1.69 21.91
C LEU A 160 0.78 2.58 20.90
N LEU A 161 0.25 3.78 20.64
CA LEU A 161 0.85 4.76 19.75
C LEU A 161 2.26 5.14 20.22
N ASP A 162 2.44 5.41 21.51
CA ASP A 162 3.74 5.76 22.09
C ASP A 162 4.74 4.60 22.02
N ARG A 163 4.27 3.35 22.08
CA ARG A 163 5.11 2.18 21.79
C ARG A 163 5.61 2.23 20.35
N TYR A 164 4.73 2.45 19.37
CA TYR A 164 5.15 2.60 17.96
C TYR A 164 6.10 3.77 17.76
N LYS A 165 5.91 4.90 18.46
CA LYS A 165 6.83 6.04 18.41
C LYS A 165 8.23 5.67 18.87
N ARG A 166 8.37 4.84 19.92
CA ARG A 166 9.68 4.37 20.42
C ARG A 166 10.32 3.33 19.51
N GLU A 167 9.52 2.47 18.89
CA GLU A 167 9.97 1.42 17.97
C GLU A 167 10.32 1.95 16.58
N LYS A 168 9.86 3.15 16.23
CA LYS A 168 10.30 3.88 15.04
C LYS A 168 11.76 4.25 15.21
N GLN A 169 12.65 3.30 14.91
CA GLN A 169 14.02 3.55 14.55
C GLN A 169 14.02 4.71 13.53
N ASP A 170 14.92 5.68 13.68
CA ASP A 170 15.08 6.92 12.90
C ASP A 170 15.08 6.68 11.38
N VAL A 171 13.95 6.27 10.82
CA VAL A 171 13.64 6.38 9.40
C VAL A 171 13.16 7.81 9.29
N THR A 172 14.13 8.74 9.25
CA THR A 172 13.91 10.05 8.68
C THR A 172 13.18 9.77 7.37
N ALA A 173 11.91 10.17 7.30
CA ALA A 173 11.20 10.11 6.04
C ALA A 173 12.12 10.84 5.07
N GLN A 174 12.65 10.13 4.09
CA GLN A 174 13.26 10.80 2.96
C GLN A 174 12.08 11.52 2.33
N ILE A 175 11.86 12.76 2.74
CA ILE A 175 10.96 13.68 2.07
C ILE A 175 11.69 13.98 0.77
N VAL A 176 11.63 13.01 -0.14
CA VAL A 176 11.99 13.23 -1.52
C VAL A 176 10.95 14.22 -2.00
N SER A 177 11.42 15.39 -2.46
CA SER A 177 10.56 16.38 -3.07
C SER A 177 9.62 15.70 -4.07
N PHE A 178 8.33 16.07 -4.06
CA PHE A 178 7.37 15.54 -5.02
C PHE A 178 7.93 15.62 -6.43
N GLU A 179 8.07 14.46 -7.08
CA GLU A 179 8.55 14.38 -8.45
C GLU A 179 7.35 14.46 -9.37
N GLU A 180 7.26 15.54 -10.15
CA GLU A 180 6.13 15.77 -11.04
C GLU A 180 5.92 14.62 -12.03
N MET A 181 6.99 13.98 -12.49
CA MET A 181 6.93 12.81 -13.38
C MET A 181 6.26 11.58 -12.74
N ALA A 182 6.17 11.51 -11.42
CA ALA A 182 5.42 10.45 -10.72
C ALA A 182 3.89 10.60 -10.86
N ASN A 183 3.42 11.78 -11.30
CA ASN A 183 2.00 12.06 -11.41
C ASN A 183 1.34 11.14 -12.45
N PRO A 184 0.28 10.38 -12.09
CA PRO A 184 -0.45 9.50 -13.01
C PRO A 184 -0.94 10.16 -14.30
N ILE A 185 -1.08 11.50 -14.34
CA ILE A 185 -1.41 12.23 -15.57
C ILE A 185 -0.43 11.96 -16.70
N TYR A 186 0.84 11.68 -16.38
CA TYR A 186 1.89 11.33 -17.33
C TYR A 186 1.90 9.83 -17.69
N TRP A 187 1.05 9.02 -17.05
CA TRP A 187 1.01 7.55 -17.15
C TRP A 187 -0.41 7.03 -17.43
N HIS A 188 -1.12 7.68 -18.35
CA HIS A 188 -2.48 7.31 -18.77
C HIS A 188 -3.50 7.23 -17.62
N GLY A 189 -3.27 7.98 -16.53
CA GLY A 189 -4.12 7.97 -15.34
C GLY A 189 -3.83 6.85 -14.35
N TYR A 190 -2.77 6.06 -14.55
CA TYR A 190 -2.40 4.96 -13.65
C TYR A 190 -1.11 5.28 -12.89
N TRP A 191 -0.98 4.78 -11.67
CA TRP A 191 0.31 4.78 -10.97
C TRP A 191 1.25 3.79 -11.67
N SER A 192 2.38 4.28 -12.17
CA SER A 192 3.38 3.49 -12.91
C SER A 192 4.78 3.85 -12.41
N PRO A 193 5.77 2.93 -12.44
CA PRO A 193 7.16 3.31 -12.27
C PRO A 193 7.53 4.43 -13.24
N TRP A 194 8.09 5.52 -12.72
CA TRP A 194 8.38 6.73 -13.49
C TRP A 194 9.87 7.04 -13.62
N LYS A 195 10.72 6.27 -12.94
CA LYS A 195 12.17 6.30 -13.13
C LYS A 195 12.59 5.10 -13.94
N GLU A 196 13.41 5.32 -14.95
CA GLU A 196 14.13 4.23 -15.59
C GLU A 196 15.06 3.59 -14.55
N THR A 197 15.07 2.25 -14.48
CA THR A 197 16.12 1.55 -13.77
C THR A 197 17.40 1.73 -14.57
N ASP A 198 18.47 2.26 -13.96
CA ASP A 198 19.78 2.41 -14.59
C ASP A 198 20.25 1.08 -15.20
N VAL A 199 19.98 0.89 -16.49
CA VAL A 199 20.50 -0.22 -17.31
C VAL A 199 21.94 0.05 -17.77
N HIS A 200 22.56 1.11 -17.25
CA HIS A 200 23.90 1.57 -17.63
C HIS A 200 25.06 0.64 -17.26
N LEU A 201 24.85 -0.40 -16.46
CA LEU A 201 25.92 -1.31 -16.02
C LEU A 201 26.30 -2.39 -17.04
N TRP A 202 25.42 -2.75 -17.98
CA TRP A 202 25.70 -3.85 -18.93
C TRP A 202 26.52 -3.43 -20.15
N VAL A 203 26.46 -2.15 -20.53
CA VAL A 203 27.15 -1.65 -21.74
C VAL A 203 28.66 -1.55 -21.51
N ASN A 204 29.08 -1.16 -20.30
CA ASN A 204 30.49 -0.99 -19.97
C ASN A 204 31.25 -2.33 -19.90
N GLU A 205 30.62 -3.37 -19.33
CA GLU A 205 31.16 -4.74 -19.28
C GLU A 205 31.34 -5.30 -20.70
N ALA A 206 30.35 -5.13 -21.58
CA ALA A 206 30.43 -5.60 -22.96
C ALA A 206 31.54 -4.89 -23.77
N ILE A 207 31.72 -3.57 -23.57
CA ILE A 207 32.80 -2.81 -24.23
C ILE A 207 34.17 -3.29 -23.76
N LEU A 208 34.36 -3.54 -22.46
CA LEU A 208 35.63 -4.05 -21.92
C LEU A 208 35.96 -5.45 -22.46
N VAL A 209 34.98 -6.34 -22.59
CA VAL A 209 35.17 -7.67 -23.18
C VAL A 209 35.53 -7.57 -24.67
N LEU A 210 34.86 -6.71 -25.43
CA LEU A 210 35.16 -6.50 -26.85
C LEU A 210 36.55 -5.87 -27.07
N ALA A 211 36.94 -4.90 -26.25
CA ALA A 211 38.28 -4.31 -26.30
C ALA A 211 39.36 -5.35 -25.95
N GLY A 212 39.12 -6.17 -24.92
CA GLY A 212 40.05 -7.25 -24.52
C GLY A 212 40.25 -8.30 -25.61
N THR A 213 39.16 -8.75 -26.25
CA THR A 213 39.25 -9.73 -27.34
C THR A 213 39.97 -9.18 -28.57
N LEU A 214 39.76 -7.90 -28.93
CA LEU A 214 40.46 -7.25 -30.05
C LEU A 214 41.98 -7.19 -29.81
N VAL A 215 42.41 -6.79 -28.61
CA VAL A 215 43.84 -6.75 -28.24
C VAL A 215 44.48 -8.14 -28.32
N LEU A 216 43.76 -9.16 -27.88
CA LEU A 216 44.23 -10.55 -27.90
C LEU A 216 44.37 -11.08 -29.33
N LEU A 217 43.42 -10.75 -30.21
CA LEU A 217 43.51 -11.06 -31.64
C LEU A 217 44.69 -10.36 -32.31
N ILE A 218 44.90 -9.06 -32.05
CA ILE A 218 46.04 -8.31 -32.58
C ILE A 218 47.36 -8.93 -32.11
N TYR A 219 47.44 -9.31 -30.84
CA TYR A 219 48.62 -9.96 -30.28
C TYR A 219 48.89 -11.33 -30.93
N ILE A 220 47.86 -12.18 -31.08
CA ILE A 220 47.98 -13.46 -31.77
C ILE A 220 48.45 -13.24 -33.21
N SER A 221 47.82 -12.33 -33.96
CA SER A 221 48.22 -12.00 -35.32
C SER A 221 49.66 -11.53 -35.41
N TYR A 222 50.13 -10.70 -34.48
CA TYR A 222 51.52 -10.24 -34.41
C TYR A 222 52.50 -11.40 -34.12
N VAL A 223 52.17 -12.27 -33.16
CA VAL A 223 53.01 -13.44 -32.82
C VAL A 223 53.08 -14.43 -33.98
N VAL A 224 51.96 -14.68 -34.66
CA VAL A 224 51.90 -15.54 -35.84
C VAL A 224 52.72 -14.95 -36.98
N TYR A 225 52.56 -13.64 -37.26
CA TYR A 225 53.34 -12.95 -38.29
C TYR A 225 54.86 -13.05 -38.03
N LYS A 226 55.29 -12.84 -36.77
CA LYS A 226 56.71 -12.94 -36.38
C LYS A 226 57.27 -14.37 -36.44
N LYS A 227 56.44 -15.41 -36.45
CA LYS A 227 56.88 -16.80 -36.63
C LYS A 227 56.98 -17.25 -38.09
N ILE A 228 56.33 -16.54 -39.01
CA ILE A 228 56.27 -16.88 -40.44
C ILE A 228 57.37 -16.14 -41.24
N LEU A 229 57.94 -15.07 -40.68
CA LEU A 229 59.15 -14.39 -41.16
C LEU A 229 60.41 -14.91 -40.45
#